data_AF-A0A954D127-F1
#
_entry.id   AF-A0A954D127-F1
#
_cell.length_a   1.000
_cell.length_b   1.000
_cell.length_c   1.000
_cell.angle_alpha   90.00
_cell.angle_beta   90.00
_cell.angle_gamma   90.00
#
_symmetry.space_group_name_H-M   'P 1'
#
loop_
_entity.id
_entity.type
_entity.pdbx_description
1 polymer ?
#
loop_
_entity_poly.entity_id
_entity_poly.type
_entity_poly.pdbx_seq_one_letter_code
_entity_poly.pdbx_strand_id
1 'polypeptide(L)'
;LHDLLTRDLTAPASGKRSPSHLHPRFIEDFAATGHEGVAKLLQRIIQRPEVEPFTVQTCVVLLGKMKCVDAARRIQELYRENKSGAFGRVPNPGFRRRVVDAVVEILGPGSAEFLREVDRTESDVGLRKRLDDLRKEIRF
;
A
#
# COMPACT_ATOMS: atom_id res chain seq x y z
N LEU A 1 44.67 12.87 -23.69
CA LEU A 1 44.81 12.38 -25.08
C LEU A 1 45.69 11.14 -25.00
N HIS A 2 45.32 9.90 -25.24
CA HIS A 2 44.12 9.17 -25.65
C HIS A 2 44.51 7.71 -25.32
N ASP A 3 43.67 6.91 -24.66
CA ASP A 3 43.58 5.45 -24.91
C ASP A 3 42.72 4.69 -23.89
N LEU A 4 41.47 5.11 -23.68
CA LEU A 4 40.45 4.24 -23.08
C LEU A 4 39.07 4.50 -23.70
N LEU A 5 38.99 4.59 -25.03
CA LEU A 5 37.73 4.70 -25.78
C LEU A 5 37.61 3.59 -26.84
N THR A 6 37.62 2.34 -26.40
CA THR A 6 37.12 1.24 -27.23
C THR A 6 36.63 0.12 -26.33
N ARG A 7 35.36 0.18 -25.93
CA ARG A 7 34.59 -1.00 -25.54
C ARG A 7 33.09 -0.70 -25.59
N ASP A 8 32.50 -1.18 -26.68
CA ASP A 8 31.12 -1.65 -26.85
C ASP A 8 30.03 -1.04 -25.95
N LEU A 9 29.39 0.00 -26.48
CA LEU A 9 28.04 0.43 -26.08
C LEU A 9 26.98 -0.39 -26.82
N THR A 10 26.99 -1.72 -26.68
CA THR A 10 25.85 -2.55 -27.10
C THR A 10 25.77 -3.82 -26.26
N ALA A 11 25.29 -3.67 -25.04
CA ALA A 11 24.60 -4.75 -24.34
C ALA A 11 23.32 -4.16 -23.75
N PRO A 12 22.11 -4.67 -24.09
CA PRO A 12 20.95 -4.35 -23.29
C PRO A 12 21.23 -4.94 -21.92
N ALA A 13 21.42 -4.08 -20.92
CA ALA A 13 21.44 -4.49 -19.53
C ALA A 13 20.09 -5.16 -19.24
N SER A 14 20.05 -6.47 -19.40
CA SER A 14 19.03 -7.35 -18.84
C SER A 14 19.24 -7.36 -17.34
N GLY A 15 18.96 -6.21 -16.74
CA GLY A 15 18.90 -6.03 -15.31
C GLY A 15 17.65 -6.75 -14.83
N LYS A 16 17.85 -7.98 -14.35
CA LYS A 16 16.92 -8.60 -13.42
C LYS A 16 16.76 -7.63 -12.24
N ARG A 17 15.73 -6.78 -12.30
CA ARG A 17 15.38 -5.85 -11.21
C ARG A 17 15.05 -6.70 -9.99
N SER A 18 15.83 -6.54 -8.93
CA SER A 18 15.59 -7.19 -7.65
C SER A 18 14.25 -6.73 -7.05
N PRO A 19 13.56 -7.53 -6.22
CA PRO A 19 12.16 -7.28 -5.80
C PRO A 19 11.99 -6.13 -4.78
N SER A 20 12.95 -5.22 -4.68
CA SER A 20 13.05 -4.21 -3.62
C SER A 20 12.90 -2.81 -4.19
N HIS A 21 11.73 -2.50 -4.73
CA HIS A 21 11.45 -1.15 -5.21
C HIS A 21 10.21 -0.58 -4.51
N LEU A 22 10.41 -0.13 -3.27
CA LEU A 22 9.74 1.09 -2.82
C LEU A 22 9.81 2.11 -3.97
N HIS A 23 8.73 2.85 -4.23
CA HIS A 23 8.80 3.97 -5.16
C HIS A 23 10.01 4.80 -4.70
N PRO A 24 11.03 5.01 -5.56
CA PRO A 24 12.37 5.45 -5.11
C PRO A 24 12.36 6.73 -4.28
N ARG A 25 11.26 7.49 -4.35
CA ARG A 25 11.04 8.73 -3.62
C ARG A 25 9.86 8.71 -2.66
N PHE A 26 9.18 7.60 -2.39
CA PHE A 26 7.99 7.65 -1.51
C PHE A 26 8.33 8.19 -0.12
N ILE A 27 9.43 7.73 0.47
CA ILE A 27 9.88 8.20 1.79
C ILE A 27 10.31 9.67 1.72
N GLU A 28 10.99 10.08 0.64
CA GLU A 28 11.42 11.48 0.42
C GLU A 28 10.21 12.40 0.19
N ASP A 29 9.28 12.02 -0.68
CA ASP A 29 8.04 12.71 -0.99
C ASP A 29 7.14 12.80 0.26
N PHE A 30 7.07 11.72 1.06
CA PHE A 30 6.36 11.70 2.34
C PHE A 30 7.01 12.64 3.36
N ALA A 31 8.34 12.60 3.49
CA ALA A 31 9.08 13.47 4.39
C ALA A 31 8.94 14.96 3.99
N ALA A 32 8.83 15.24 2.68
CA ALA A 32 8.65 16.59 2.14
C ALA A 32 7.22 17.12 2.30
N THR A 33 6.18 16.27 2.21
CA THR A 33 4.79 16.70 2.44
C THR A 33 4.43 16.77 3.92
N GLY A 34 5.11 16.02 4.78
CA GLY A 34 4.62 15.74 6.13
C GLY A 34 3.37 14.84 6.09
N HIS A 35 2.67 14.73 7.23
CA HIS A 35 1.39 14.01 7.29
C HIS A 35 0.31 14.66 6.40
N GLU A 36 0.34 16.00 6.28
CA GLU A 36 -0.58 16.76 5.45
C GLU A 36 -0.34 16.47 3.96
N GLY A 37 -1.37 16.00 3.25
CA GLY A 37 -1.30 15.73 1.81
C GLY A 37 -0.82 14.33 1.42
N VAL A 38 -0.53 13.47 2.39
CA VAL A 38 -0.16 12.07 2.13
C VAL A 38 -1.22 11.29 1.34
N ALA A 39 -2.51 11.58 1.55
CA ALA A 39 -3.59 10.94 0.82
C ALA A 39 -3.51 11.23 -0.68
N LYS A 40 -3.15 12.47 -1.04
CA LYS A 40 -2.92 12.89 -2.44
C LYS A 40 -1.64 12.25 -3.00
N LEU A 41 -0.60 12.11 -2.19
CA LEU A 41 0.61 11.39 -2.59
C LEU A 41 0.32 9.91 -2.89
N LEU A 42 -0.36 9.22 -1.97
CA LEU A 42 -0.77 7.83 -2.15
C LEU A 42 -1.63 7.66 -3.40
N GLN A 43 -2.59 8.56 -3.63
CA GLN A 43 -3.41 8.56 -4.84
C GLN A 43 -2.57 8.64 -6.12
N ARG A 44 -1.62 9.59 -6.18
CA ARG A 44 -0.73 9.74 -7.34
C ARG A 44 0.12 8.51 -7.60
N ILE A 45 0.50 7.77 -6.56
CA ILE A 45 1.30 6.55 -6.68
C ILE A 45 0.46 5.39 -7.23
N ILE A 46 -0.79 5.25 -6.79
CA ILE A 46 -1.69 4.17 -7.24
C ILE A 46 -2.05 4.32 -8.72
N GLN A 47 -2.22 5.57 -9.19
CA GLN A 47 -2.59 5.88 -10.57
C GLN A 47 -1.46 5.65 -11.58
N ARG A 48 -0.23 5.41 -11.12
CA ARG A 48 0.91 5.17 -11.99
C ARG A 48 0.94 3.71 -12.46
N PRO A 49 0.83 3.44 -13.77
CA PRO A 49 0.80 2.08 -14.30
C PRO A 49 2.11 1.33 -14.06
N GLU A 50 3.24 2.03 -13.95
CA GLU A 50 4.56 1.48 -13.69
C GLU A 50 4.79 1.08 -12.22
N VAL A 51 3.91 1.48 -11.30
CA VAL A 51 4.05 1.18 -9.87
C VAL A 51 3.54 -0.23 -9.58
N GLU A 52 4.44 -1.07 -9.08
CA GLU A 52 4.12 -2.45 -8.75
C GLU A 52 3.10 -2.55 -7.59
N PRO A 53 2.25 -3.61 -7.56
CA PRO A 53 1.39 -3.93 -6.41
C PRO A 53 2.10 -3.94 -5.06
N PHE A 54 3.32 -4.45 -5.05
CA PHE A 54 4.12 -4.53 -3.83
C PHE A 54 4.50 -3.14 -3.28
N THR A 55 4.73 -2.17 -4.16
CA THR A 55 5.06 -0.79 -3.76
C THR A 55 3.89 -0.13 -3.03
N VAL A 56 2.67 -0.24 -3.57
CA VAL A 56 1.45 0.32 -2.93
C VAL A 56 1.22 -0.35 -1.57
N GLN A 57 1.40 -1.67 -1.49
CA GLN A 57 1.30 -2.40 -0.23
C GLN A 57 2.30 -1.89 0.82
N THR A 58 3.55 -1.67 0.41
CA THR A 58 4.60 -1.14 1.29
C THR A 58 4.23 0.24 1.81
N CYS A 59 3.69 1.11 0.95
CA CYS A 59 3.21 2.44 1.34
C CYS A 59 2.10 2.35 2.41
N VAL A 60 1.10 1.50 2.18
CA VAL A 60 -0.01 1.28 3.13
C VAL A 60 0.50 0.83 4.50
N VAL A 61 1.42 -0.16 4.52
CA VAL A 61 1.99 -0.68 5.78
C VAL A 61 2.80 0.40 6.51
N LEU A 62 3.60 1.19 5.79
CA LEU A 62 4.36 2.28 6.41
C LEU A 62 3.43 3.33 7.04
N LEU A 63 2.38 3.75 6.32
CA LEU A 63 1.41 4.72 6.82
C LEU A 63 0.64 4.21 8.05
N GLY A 64 0.36 2.90 8.11
CA GLY A 64 -0.15 2.20 9.28
C GLY A 64 0.75 2.39 10.49
N LYS A 65 2.02 1.98 10.37
CA LYS A 65 3.01 2.05 11.44
C LYS A 65 3.28 3.48 11.92
N MET A 66 3.20 4.44 11.02
CA MET A 66 3.35 5.86 11.32
C MET A 66 2.09 6.52 11.90
N LYS A 67 1.00 5.75 12.04
CA LYS A 67 -0.31 6.21 12.55
C LYS A 67 -0.81 7.46 11.82
N CYS A 68 -0.64 7.47 10.51
CA CYS A 68 -0.93 8.65 9.69
C CYS A 68 -2.44 8.83 9.48
N VAL A 69 -3.10 9.59 10.36
CA VAL A 69 -4.56 9.80 10.36
C VAL A 69 -5.07 10.33 9.01
N ASP A 70 -4.34 11.25 8.39
CA ASP A 70 -4.70 11.84 7.08
C ASP A 70 -4.76 10.80 5.94
N ALA A 71 -4.07 9.66 6.09
CA ALA A 71 -4.11 8.57 5.12
C ALA A 71 -5.30 7.62 5.32
N ALA A 72 -5.93 7.61 6.49
CA ALA A 72 -6.87 6.56 6.89
C ALA A 72 -8.03 6.39 5.91
N ARG A 73 -8.68 7.49 5.52
CA ARG A 73 -9.80 7.48 4.58
C ARG A 73 -9.39 6.92 3.21
N ARG A 74 -8.24 7.35 2.69
CA ARG A 74 -7.75 6.87 1.39
C ARG A 74 -7.37 5.39 1.44
N ILE A 75 -6.80 4.94 2.55
CA ILE A 75 -6.48 3.52 2.76
C ILE A 75 -7.78 2.68 2.85
N GLN A 76 -8.85 3.18 3.47
CA GLN A 76 -10.15 2.48 3.44
C GLN A 76 -10.73 2.38 2.02
N GLU A 77 -10.60 3.43 1.21
CA GLU A 77 -11.05 3.41 -0.18
C GLU A 77 -10.25 2.37 -1.01
N LEU A 78 -8.95 2.21 -0.76
CA LEU A 78 -8.12 1.17 -1.37
C LEU A 78 -8.65 -0.24 -1.11
N TYR A 79 -9.26 -0.50 0.05
CA TYR A 79 -9.92 -1.80 0.31
C TYR A 79 -11.06 -2.02 -0.69
N ARG A 80 -11.94 -1.03 -0.84
CA ARG A 80 -13.12 -1.10 -1.71
C ARG A 80 -12.70 -1.24 -3.17
N GLU A 81 -11.74 -0.42 -3.61
CA GLU A 81 -11.23 -0.44 -4.97
C GLU A 81 -10.50 -1.76 -5.30
N ASN A 82 -9.78 -2.36 -4.33
CA ASN A 82 -9.14 -3.65 -4.55
C ASN A 82 -10.18 -4.77 -4.64
N LYS A 83 -11.22 -4.69 -3.83
CA LYS A 83 -12.30 -5.68 -3.82
C LYS A 83 -13.08 -5.69 -5.13
N SER A 84 -13.39 -4.52 -5.67
CA SER A 84 -14.12 -4.38 -6.93
C SER A 84 -13.25 -4.55 -8.18
N GLY A 85 -11.92 -4.58 -8.03
CA GLY A 85 -10.97 -4.57 -9.15
C GLY A 85 -10.85 -3.20 -9.85
N ALA A 86 -11.36 -2.12 -9.24
CA ALA A 86 -11.54 -0.82 -9.89
C ALA A 86 -10.25 -0.10 -10.29
N PHE A 87 -9.09 -0.43 -9.69
CA PHE A 87 -7.81 0.16 -10.10
C PHE A 87 -7.01 -0.71 -11.07
N GLY A 88 -7.71 -1.52 -11.87
CA GLY A 88 -7.10 -2.32 -12.95
C GLY A 88 -6.23 -3.47 -12.45
N ARG A 89 -6.42 -3.90 -11.20
CA ARG A 89 -5.66 -5.00 -10.59
C ARG A 89 -6.60 -6.09 -10.14
N VAL A 90 -6.13 -7.34 -10.28
CA VAL A 90 -6.83 -8.52 -9.76
C VAL A 90 -7.08 -8.33 -8.26
N PRO A 91 -8.32 -8.55 -7.77
CA PRO A 91 -8.60 -8.50 -6.35
C PRO A 91 -7.63 -9.39 -5.56
N ASN A 92 -7.00 -8.82 -4.55
CA ASN A 92 -5.94 -9.49 -3.79
C ASN A 92 -6.29 -9.46 -2.30
N PRO A 93 -6.76 -10.59 -1.73
CA PRO A 93 -7.08 -10.68 -0.30
C PRO A 93 -5.90 -10.36 0.62
N GLY A 94 -4.68 -10.73 0.21
CA GLY A 94 -3.46 -10.41 0.95
C GLY A 94 -3.21 -8.90 1.05
N PHE A 95 -3.45 -8.16 -0.02
CA PHE A 95 -3.39 -6.70 0.00
C PHE A 95 -4.50 -6.10 0.87
N ARG A 96 -5.74 -6.58 0.73
CA ARG A 96 -6.86 -6.13 1.57
C ARG A 96 -6.60 -6.34 3.06
N ARG A 97 -5.96 -7.46 3.43
CA ARG A 97 -5.52 -7.69 4.81
C ARG A 97 -4.56 -6.62 5.30
N ARG A 98 -3.56 -6.24 4.50
CA ARG A 98 -2.61 -5.16 4.86
C ARG A 98 -3.31 -3.81 5.01
N VAL A 99 -4.31 -3.54 4.18
CA VAL A 99 -5.15 -2.35 4.29
C VAL A 99 -5.92 -2.36 5.61
N VAL A 100 -6.55 -3.47 5.98
CA VAL A 100 -7.27 -3.61 7.25
C VAL A 100 -6.36 -3.41 8.45
N ASP A 101 -5.21 -4.08 8.47
CA ASP A 101 -4.21 -3.93 9.54
C ASP A 101 -3.75 -2.46 9.66
N ALA A 102 -3.47 -1.78 8.54
CA ALA A 102 -3.04 -0.38 8.56
C ALA A 102 -4.13 0.57 9.08
N VAL A 103 -5.41 0.37 8.71
CA VAL A 103 -6.51 1.21 9.23
C VAL A 103 -6.66 1.04 10.74
N VAL A 104 -6.51 -0.19 11.24
CA VAL A 104 -6.50 -0.47 12.68
C VAL A 104 -5.32 0.21 13.37
N GLU A 105 -4.11 0.11 12.82
CA GLU A 105 -2.92 0.76 13.39
C GLU A 105 -3.08 2.28 13.49
N ILE A 106 -3.76 2.90 12.52
CA ILE A 106 -4.00 4.35 12.47
C ILE A 106 -5.12 4.79 13.42
N LEU A 107 -6.28 4.12 13.37
CA LEU A 107 -7.50 4.59 14.04
C LEU A 107 -7.79 3.89 15.38
N GLY A 108 -7.17 2.74 15.64
CA GLY A 108 -7.47 1.90 16.81
C GLY A 108 -8.98 1.62 16.93
N PRO A 109 -9.61 1.87 18.09
CA PRO A 109 -11.06 1.70 18.25
C PRO A 109 -11.92 2.48 17.24
N GLY A 110 -11.41 3.60 16.69
CA GLY A 110 -12.09 4.38 15.66
C GLY A 110 -12.30 3.63 14.34
N SER A 111 -11.67 2.47 14.13
CA SER A 111 -11.88 1.64 12.93
C SER A 111 -13.14 0.78 12.96
N ALA A 112 -13.94 0.81 14.03
CA ALA A 112 -15.05 -0.12 14.23
C ALA A 112 -16.10 -0.13 13.11
N GLU A 113 -16.43 1.03 12.52
CA GLU A 113 -17.36 1.11 11.40
C GLU A 113 -16.79 0.45 10.14
N PHE A 114 -15.52 0.72 9.84
CA PHE A 114 -14.83 0.10 8.72
C PHE A 114 -14.72 -1.42 8.90
N LEU A 115 -14.39 -1.91 10.10
CA LEU A 115 -14.33 -3.35 10.36
C LEU A 115 -15.70 -4.03 10.21
N ARG A 116 -16.80 -3.37 10.57
CA ARG A 116 -18.16 -3.84 10.30
C ARG A 116 -18.47 -3.92 8.80
N GLU A 117 -18.01 -2.95 8.00
CA GLU A 117 -18.12 -2.99 6.55
C GLU A 117 -17.34 -4.17 5.94
N VAL A 118 -16.10 -4.36 6.36
CA VAL A 118 -15.25 -5.46 5.88
C VAL A 118 -15.90 -6.80 6.23
N ASP A 119 -16.37 -7.00 7.47
CA ASP A 119 -16.99 -8.25 7.91
C ASP A 119 -18.26 -8.61 7.12
N ARG A 120 -19.10 -7.61 6.79
CA ARG A 120 -20.32 -7.84 5.99
C ARG A 120 -20.04 -8.25 4.55
N THR A 121 -18.93 -7.79 4.01
CA THR A 121 -18.68 -7.89 2.57
C THR A 121 -17.61 -8.93 2.24
N GLU A 122 -16.74 -9.30 3.18
CA GLU A 122 -15.58 -10.15 2.93
C GLU A 122 -15.94 -11.64 2.91
N SER A 123 -15.49 -12.32 1.86
CA SER A 123 -15.66 -13.76 1.68
C SER A 123 -14.36 -14.53 1.87
N ASP A 124 -13.19 -13.87 1.85
CA ASP A 124 -11.90 -14.50 2.06
C ASP A 124 -11.75 -15.03 3.49
N VAL A 125 -11.51 -16.34 3.63
CA VAL A 125 -11.41 -17.03 4.92
C VAL A 125 -10.23 -16.49 5.75
N GLY A 126 -9.11 -16.18 5.10
CA GLY A 126 -7.90 -15.69 5.79
C GLY A 126 -8.12 -14.30 6.39
N LEU A 127 -8.78 -13.41 5.66
CA LEU A 127 -9.12 -12.07 6.13
C LEU A 127 -10.21 -12.11 7.18
N ARG A 128 -11.23 -12.98 7.04
CA ARG A 128 -12.25 -13.18 8.08
C ARG A 128 -11.63 -13.63 9.40
N LYS A 129 -10.72 -14.60 9.37
CA LYS A 129 -9.98 -15.03 10.57
C LYS A 129 -9.23 -13.85 11.21
N ARG A 130 -8.58 -13.02 10.39
CA ARG A 130 -7.87 -11.83 10.90
C ARG A 130 -8.82 -10.82 11.55
N LEU A 131 -10.03 -10.62 11.02
CA LEU A 131 -11.02 -9.73 11.65
C LEU A 131 -11.44 -10.25 13.04
N ASP A 132 -11.61 -11.56 13.19
CA ASP A 132 -11.93 -12.17 14.48
C ASP A 132 -10.80 -12.02 15.51
N ASP A 133 -9.55 -12.08 15.06
CA ASP A 133 -8.38 -11.79 15.91
C ASP A 133 -8.35 -10.31 16.32
N LEU A 134 -8.57 -9.39 15.36
CA LEU A 134 -8.59 -7.94 15.60
C LEU A 134 -9.72 -7.51 16.56
N ARG A 135 -10.89 -8.16 16.49
CA ARG A 135 -12.00 -7.95 17.43
C ARG A 135 -11.59 -8.22 18.88
N LYS A 136 -10.82 -9.28 19.10
CA LYS A 136 -10.31 -9.65 20.44
C LYS A 136 -9.25 -8.67 20.93
N GLU A 137 -8.39 -8.18 20.02
CA GLU A 137 -7.31 -7.24 20.32
C GLU A 137 -7.84 -5.84 20.69
N ILE A 138 -8.86 -5.33 19.99
CA ILE A 138 -9.28 -3.92 20.08
C ILE A 138 -10.46 -3.72 21.04
N ARG A 139 -11.21 -4.79 21.42
CA ARG A 139 -12.42 -4.73 22.25
C ARG A 139 -13.39 -3.60 21.84
N PHE A 140 -13.96 -3.73 20.65
CA PHE A 140 -15.09 -2.89 20.20
C PHE A 140 -16.38 -3.71 20.09
#